data_AF-A0A2E4GSG2-F1
#
_entry.id   AF-A0A2E4GSG2-F1
#
_cell.length_a   1.000
_cell.length_b   1.000
_cell.length_c   1.000
_cell.angle_alpha   90.00
_cell.angle_beta   90.00
_cell.angle_gamma   90.00
#
_symmetry.space_group_name_H-M   'P 1'
#
loop_
_entity.id
_entity.type
_entity.pdbx_description
1 polymer ?
#
loop_
_entity_poly.entity_id
_entity_poly.type
_entity_poly.pdbx_seq_one_letter_code
_entity_poly.pdbx_strand_id
1 'polypeptide(L)' 'MSTKAGDRLDFDGGVQVIVTKGGEGDITHSAGGEGLKVGKRYQDEDTGIEVLVTKPGEITLQCNGKDMQLQEPKKTKSAD' A
#
# COMPACT_ATOMS: atom_id res chain seq x y z
N MET A 1 -14.58 6.58 -0.29
CA MET A 1 -13.75 7.79 -0.41
C MET A 1 -12.91 7.68 -1.68
N SER A 2 -12.51 8.81 -2.27
CA SER A 2 -11.69 8.82 -3.47
C SER A 2 -10.27 9.22 -3.06
N THR A 3 -9.29 8.36 -3.29
CA THR A 3 -7.92 8.55 -2.81
C THR A 3 -7.08 9.15 -3.94
N LYS A 4 -6.33 10.23 -3.69
CA LYS A 4 -5.54 10.92 -4.73
C LYS A 4 -4.06 10.57 -4.61
N ALA A 5 -3.36 10.61 -5.74
CA ALA A 5 -1.90 10.50 -5.73
C ALA A 5 -1.29 11.70 -4.98
N GLY A 6 -0.31 11.43 -4.12
CA GLY A 6 0.33 12.39 -3.24
C GLY A 6 -0.27 12.47 -1.83
N ASP A 7 -1.43 11.85 -1.58
CA ASP A 7 -2.00 11.77 -0.25
C ASP A 7 -1.07 11.01 0.69
N ARG A 8 -0.90 11.54 1.91
CA ARG A 8 -0.18 10.87 2.98
C ARG A 8 -1.20 10.35 3.98
N LEU A 9 -1.17 9.05 4.20
CA LEU A 9 -2.04 8.38 5.16
C LEU A 9 -1.20 7.96 6.36
N ASP A 10 -1.64 8.40 7.53
CA ASP A 10 -1.08 8.05 8.82
C ASP A 10 -1.99 7.02 9.47
N PHE A 11 -1.42 5.90 9.91
CA PHE A 11 -2.13 4.86 10.63
C PHE A 11 -1.61 4.73 12.06
N ASP A 12 -2.34 3.98 12.88
CA ASP A 12 -1.99 3.77 14.28
C ASP A 12 -0.62 3.08 14.43
N GLY A 13 0.04 3.31 15.56
CA GLY A 13 1.42 2.85 15.78
C GLY A 13 2.51 3.61 15.00
N GLY A 14 2.17 4.75 14.37
CA GLY A 14 3.14 5.62 13.70
C GLY A 14 3.49 5.20 12.26
N VAL A 15 2.70 4.30 11.68
CA VAL A 15 2.84 3.84 10.31
C VAL A 15 2.40 4.94 9.35
N GLN A 16 3.16 5.13 8.28
CA GLN A 16 2.90 6.14 7.28
C GLN A 16 3.06 5.56 5.89
N VAL A 17 2.12 5.90 5.02
CA VAL A 17 2.17 5.55 3.60
C VAL A 17 1.84 6.76 2.74
N ILE A 18 2.33 6.76 1.52
CA ILE A 18 2.04 7.79 0.53
C ILE A 18 1.37 7.11 -0.66
N VAL A 19 0.24 7.63 -1.06
CA VAL A 19 -0.48 7.17 -2.24
C VAL A 19 0.31 7.61 -3.47
N THR A 20 0.92 6.67 -4.18
CA THR A 20 1.66 6.96 -5.42
C THR A 20 0.73 6.98 -6.62
N LYS A 21 -0.39 6.26 -6.54
CA LYS A 21 -1.44 6.26 -7.56
C LYS A 21 -2.80 6.27 -6.87
N GLY A 22 -3.57 7.31 -7.14
CA GLY A 22 -4.94 7.46 -6.65
C GLY A 22 -5.93 6.62 -7.45
N GLY A 23 -7.08 6.38 -6.84
CA GLY A 23 -8.17 5.58 -7.41
C GLY A 23 -9.43 5.69 -6.55
N GLU A 24 -10.49 5.03 -7.01
CA GLU A 24 -11.76 5.00 -6.30
C GLU A 24 -11.79 3.79 -5.36
N GLY A 25 -11.54 4.05 -4.07
CA GLY A 25 -11.47 3.02 -3.05
C GLY A 25 -11.02 3.58 -1.71
N ASP A 26 -11.49 2.95 -0.63
CA ASP A 26 -11.14 3.31 0.73
C ASP A 26 -9.92 2.53 1.21
N ILE A 27 -8.82 3.25 1.45
CA ILE A 27 -7.62 2.67 2.07
C ILE A 27 -7.82 2.62 3.58
N THR A 28 -7.76 1.42 4.12
CA THR A 28 -7.94 1.09 5.54
C THR A 28 -6.77 0.21 6.00
N HIS A 29 -6.73 -0.07 7.30
CA HIS A 29 -5.72 -0.95 7.87
C HIS A 29 -6.35 -1.93 8.85
N SER A 30 -5.76 -3.11 8.94
CA SER A 30 -6.08 -4.13 9.94
C SER A 30 -4.84 -4.44 10.78
N ALA A 31 -5.05 -4.76 12.05
CA ALA A 31 -3.95 -5.17 12.94
C ALA A 31 -3.56 -6.62 12.66
N GLY A 32 -2.24 -6.90 12.58
CA GLY A 32 -1.71 -8.23 12.30
C GLY A 32 -1.31 -8.45 10.84
N GLY A 33 -0.82 -9.66 10.53
CA GLY A 33 -0.23 -10.02 9.24
C GLY A 33 1.30 -9.97 9.22
N GLU A 34 1.90 -9.86 8.03
CA GLU A 34 3.36 -9.77 7.87
C GLU A 34 3.95 -8.39 8.23
N GLY A 35 3.07 -7.40 8.46
CA GLY A 35 3.43 -6.01 8.69
C GLY A 35 3.86 -5.26 7.43
N LEU A 36 3.67 -3.95 7.44
CA LEU A 36 4.17 -3.05 6.41
C LEU A 36 5.67 -2.84 6.55
N LYS A 37 6.38 -3.01 5.44
CA LYS A 37 7.82 -2.80 5.33
C LYS A 37 8.10 -1.51 4.59
N VAL A 38 8.91 -0.63 5.17
CA VAL A 38 9.30 0.64 4.53
C VAL A 38 9.97 0.41 3.17
N GLY A 39 9.67 1.28 2.21
CA GLY A 39 10.18 1.19 0.84
C GLY A 39 9.46 0.16 -0.04
N LYS A 40 8.52 -0.62 0.52
CA LYS A 40 7.64 -1.49 -0.24
C LYS A 40 6.42 -0.75 -0.76
N ARG A 41 5.95 -1.15 -1.94
CA ARG A 41 4.73 -0.63 -2.55
C ARG A 41 3.65 -1.70 -2.49
N TYR A 42 2.46 -1.31 -2.10
CA TYR A 42 1.29 -2.16 -2.10
C TYR A 42 0.32 -1.61 -3.14
N GLN A 43 -0.26 -2.50 -3.94
CA GLN A 43 -1.26 -2.14 -4.93
C GLN A 43 -2.54 -2.94 -4.72
N ASP A 44 -3.64 -2.32 -5.06
CA ASP A 44 -4.93 -3.00 -5.21
C ASP A 44 -5.19 -3.23 -6.70
N GLU A 45 -5.46 -4.48 -7.09
CA GLU A 45 -5.68 -4.84 -8.50
C GLU A 45 -7.07 -4.41 -9.01
N ASP A 46 -8.05 -4.27 -8.12
CA ASP A 46 -9.44 -3.93 -8.49
C ASP A 46 -9.58 -2.43 -8.78
N THR A 47 -9.03 -1.58 -7.93
CA THR A 47 -9.12 -0.11 -8.04
C THR A 47 -7.90 0.50 -8.72
N GLY A 48 -6.78 -0.22 -8.77
CA GLY A 48 -5.50 0.27 -9.30
C GLY A 48 -4.80 1.28 -8.39
N ILE A 49 -5.22 1.40 -7.13
CA ILE A 49 -4.58 2.25 -6.11
C ILE A 49 -3.20 1.68 -5.78
N GLU A 50 -2.20 2.56 -5.66
CA GLU A 50 -0.85 2.19 -5.25
C GLU A 50 -0.39 3.07 -4.09
N VAL A 51 0.20 2.44 -3.06
CA VAL A 51 0.75 3.12 -1.89
C VAL A 51 2.18 2.68 -1.61
N LEU A 52 3.04 3.63 -1.26
CA LEU A 52 4.41 3.40 -0.83
C LEU A 52 4.50 3.56 0.69
N VAL A 53 5.04 2.56 1.37
CA VAL A 53 5.26 2.62 2.82
C VAL A 53 6.48 3.48 3.12
N THR A 54 6.30 4.55 3.90
CA THR A 54 7.39 5.43 4.35
C THR A 54 7.81 5.16 5.79
N LYS A 55 6.89 4.65 6.62
CA LYS A 55 7.21 4.13 7.96
C LYS A 55 6.62 2.73 8.13
N PRO A 56 7.40 1.76 8.61
CA PRO A 56 6.94 0.39 8.80
C PRO A 56 6.02 0.26 10.01
N GLY A 57 5.28 -0.85 10.11
CA GLY A 57 4.61 -1.27 11.33
C GLY A 57 3.79 -2.55 11.17
N GLU A 58 3.27 -3.06 12.28
CA GLU A 58 2.60 -4.37 12.36
C GLU A 58 1.11 -4.30 11.99
N ILE A 59 0.83 -3.65 10.87
CA ILE A 59 -0.51 -3.55 10.27
C ILE A 59 -0.47 -4.09 8.85
N THR A 60 -1.65 -4.44 8.33
CA THR A 60 -1.86 -4.82 6.93
C THR A 60 -2.72 -3.77 6.24
N LEU A 61 -2.33 -3.37 5.04
CA LEU A 61 -3.09 -2.42 4.22
C LEU A 61 -4.25 -3.13 3.53
N GLN A 62 -5.42 -2.51 3.60
CA GLN A 62 -6.63 -3.01 2.96
C GLN A 62 -7.26 -1.93 2.09
N CYS A 63 -7.70 -2.30 0.89
CA CYS A 63 -8.49 -1.46 0.01
C CYS A 63 -9.92 -2.00 -0.03
N ASN A 64 -10.92 -1.20 0.35
CA ASN A 64 -12.33 -1.63 0.43
C ASN A 64 -12.54 -2.93 1.26
N GLY A 65 -11.73 -3.14 2.30
CA GLY A 65 -11.75 -4.34 3.14
C GLY A 65 -11.03 -5.57 2.55
N LYS A 66 -10.34 -5.44 1.41
CA LYS A 66 -9.52 -6.48 0.79
C LYS A 66 -8.03 -6.19 0.99
N ASP A 67 -7.24 -7.20 1.34
CA ASP A 67 -5.79 -7.03 1.53
C ASP A 67 -5.09 -6.59 0.24
N MET A 68 -4.32 -5.51 0.34
CA MET A 68 -3.51 -5.02 -0.78
C MET A 68 -2.33 -5.95 -1.02
N GLN A 69 -1.98 -6.16 -2.28
CA GLN A 69 -0.87 -7.01 -2.64
C GLN A 69 0.44 -6.24 -2.68
N LEU A 70 1.52 -6.87 -2.22
CA LEU A 70 2.86 -6.32 -2.39
C LEU A 70 3.20 -6.25 -3.88
N GLN A 71 3.38 -5.04 -4.39
CA GLN A 71 3.89 -4.82 -5.73
C GLN A 71 5.39 -5.14 -5.73
N GLU A 72 5.72 -6.37 -6.08
CA GLU A 72 7.10 -6.72 -6.37
C GLU A 72 7.55 -6.02 -7.66
N PRO A 73 8.77 -5.47 -7.70
CA PRO A 73 9.33 -4.97 -8.95
C PRO A 73 9.31 -6.13 -9.94
N LYS A 74 8.65 -5.93 -11.09
CA LYS A 74 8.71 -6.90 -12.18
C LYS A 74 10.18 -7.16 -12.45
N LYS A 75 10.64 -8.38 -12.13
CA LYS A 75 11.97 -8.85 -12.52
C LYS A 75 12.02 -8.73 -14.04
N THR A 76 12.63 -7.67 -14.54
CA THR A 76 13.02 -7.61 -15.93
C THR A 76 13.92 -8.82 -16.12
N LYS A 77 13.60 -9.67 -17.10
CA LYS A 77 14.51 -10.71 -17.55
C LYS A 77 15.74 -9.98 -18.12
N SER A 78 16.70 -9.64 -17.27
CA SER A 78 18.09 -9.54 -17.67
C SER A 78 18.55 -11.00 -17.82
N ALA A 79 18.20 -11.58 -18.97
CA ALA A 79 18.88 -12.75 -19.48
C ALA A 79 20.11 -12.21 -20.22
N ASP A 80 21.27 -12.70 -19.78
CA ASP A 80 22.61 -12.56 -20.38
C ASP A 80 22.61 -12.96 -21.87
#